data_AF-A0A060A445-F1
#
_entry.id   AF-A0A060A445-F1
#
_cell.length_a   1.000
_cell.length_b   1.000
_cell.length_c   1.000
_cell.angle_alpha   90.00
_cell.angle_beta   90.00
_cell.angle_gamma   90.00
#
_symmetry.space_group_name_H-M   'P 1'
#
loop_
_entity.id
_entity.type
_entity.pdbx_description
1 polymer ?
#
loop_
_entity_poly.entity_id
_entity_poly.type
_entity_poly.pdbx_seq_one_letter_code
_entity_poly.pdbx_strand_id
1 'polypeptide(L)'
;MSSMTGKSAGPPLPHAVEGERTGEVRAIGRLIVAFLLAATLAGLWEGATRHQGGGLVNGLKASEVGFAMILILLGSVVEGFGYGLSLGTRWPYTRNIAVLMLRGDPEATHRLVATLVGLVALALAILSPGITTITGLLLVVITALFGMGTLYVLAGRAPAFVHGTHGLLAYGVFLTYLVGLVYPGVDFWTYFGAMGALHALLLAVFLGGMTTGQRGFGQTIGPFVQPQKASQWTVAAHVGAALLLVATLGWLMPAYPIAFYLAVGQVAVGFLLFHAVNLKPKDPGVIVAFHQSMVLLMSLAIVLQWH
;
A
#
# COMPACT_ATOMS: atom_id res chain seq x y z
N MET A 1 41.91 26.21 0.72
CA MET A 1 40.67 26.78 0.13
C MET A 1 40.32 25.97 -1.10
N SER A 2 39.41 25.00 -0.98
CA SER A 2 38.93 24.20 -2.11
C SER A 2 37.41 24.34 -2.19
N SER A 3 36.96 24.77 -3.35
CA SER A 3 35.59 25.13 -3.72
C SER A 3 34.68 23.91 -3.65
N MET A 4 33.65 23.99 -2.79
CA MET A 4 32.51 23.07 -2.84
C MET A 4 31.70 23.37 -4.09
N THR A 5 31.75 22.47 -5.06
CA THR A 5 30.88 22.49 -6.23
C THR A 5 29.43 22.28 -5.78
N GLY A 6 28.63 23.33 -5.92
CA GLY A 6 27.21 23.32 -5.62
C GLY A 6 26.48 22.28 -6.47
N LYS A 7 25.69 21.44 -5.81
CA LYS A 7 24.62 20.69 -6.45
C LYS A 7 23.67 21.69 -7.11
N SER A 8 23.51 21.64 -8.43
CA SER A 8 22.37 22.29 -9.07
C SER A 8 21.11 21.54 -8.64
N ALA A 9 20.49 21.99 -7.55
CA ALA A 9 19.12 21.61 -7.25
C ALA A 9 18.28 22.07 -8.44
N GLY A 10 17.58 21.13 -9.08
CA GLY A 10 16.60 21.47 -10.10
C GLY A 10 15.57 22.47 -9.56
N PRO A 11 14.81 23.15 -10.45
CA PRO A 11 13.81 24.12 -10.00
C PRO A 11 12.88 23.47 -8.97
N PRO A 12 12.53 24.16 -7.88
CA PRO A 12 11.63 23.64 -6.86
C PRO A 12 10.33 23.17 -7.53
N LEU A 13 9.93 21.93 -7.23
CA LEU A 13 8.67 21.39 -7.74
C LEU A 13 7.53 22.34 -7.35
N PRO A 14 6.59 22.64 -8.28
CA PRO A 14 5.41 23.40 -7.95
C PRO A 14 4.65 22.73 -6.80
N HIS A 15 3.90 23.54 -6.04
CA HIS A 15 3.18 23.06 -4.85
C HIS A 15 2.15 21.94 -5.13
N ALA A 16 1.76 21.75 -6.38
CA ALA A 16 0.93 20.63 -6.85
C ALA A 16 1.42 20.24 -8.26
N VAL A 17 1.44 18.95 -8.57
CA VAL A 17 1.77 18.43 -9.90
C VAL A 17 0.54 17.77 -10.49
N GLU A 18 -0.03 18.36 -11.54
CA GLU A 18 -1.22 17.79 -12.19
C GLU A 18 -0.89 16.44 -12.85
N GLY A 19 -1.59 15.38 -12.44
CA GLY A 19 -1.55 14.09 -13.09
C GLY A 19 -2.42 14.07 -14.35
N GLU A 20 -1.99 13.34 -15.37
CA GLU A 20 -2.68 13.28 -16.66
C GLU A 20 -3.98 12.47 -16.57
N ARG A 21 -5.12 13.10 -16.90
CA ARG A 21 -6.45 12.45 -16.84
C ARG A 21 -6.74 11.65 -18.10
N THR A 22 -6.25 10.42 -18.14
CA THR A 22 -6.49 9.49 -19.26
C THR A 22 -7.84 8.77 -19.15
N GLY A 23 -8.24 8.06 -20.21
CA GLY A 23 -9.39 7.14 -20.16
C GLY A 23 -9.17 5.98 -19.19
N GLU A 24 -7.91 5.55 -19.02
CA GLU A 24 -7.51 4.48 -18.11
C GLU A 24 -7.75 4.86 -16.65
N VAL A 25 -7.33 6.06 -16.23
CA VAL A 25 -7.55 6.56 -14.85
C VAL A 25 -9.05 6.58 -14.52
N ARG A 26 -9.90 6.94 -15.48
CA ARG A 26 -11.36 6.92 -15.30
C ARG A 26 -11.91 5.49 -15.17
N ALA A 27 -11.42 4.54 -15.97
CA ALA A 27 -11.83 3.14 -15.86
C ALA A 27 -11.41 2.55 -14.51
N ILE A 28 -10.19 2.82 -14.07
CA ILE A 28 -9.66 2.41 -12.76
C ILE A 28 -10.49 3.03 -11.63
N GLY A 29 -10.83 4.32 -11.72
CA GLY A 29 -11.70 4.99 -10.76
C GLY A 29 -13.07 4.31 -10.61
N ARG A 30 -13.70 3.92 -11.73
CA ARG A 30 -14.96 3.16 -11.68
C ARG A 30 -14.79 1.78 -11.05
N LEU A 31 -13.69 1.10 -11.34
CA LEU A 31 -13.36 -0.20 -10.76
C LEU A 31 -13.18 -0.10 -9.23
N ILE A 32 -12.48 0.94 -8.76
CA ILE A 32 -12.33 1.22 -7.32
C ILE A 32 -13.69 1.42 -6.66
N VAL A 33 -14.58 2.22 -7.26
CA VAL A 33 -15.93 2.42 -6.73
C VAL A 33 -16.70 1.11 -6.68
N ALA A 34 -16.63 0.29 -7.73
CA ALA A 34 -17.26 -1.03 -7.75
C ALA A 34 -16.71 -1.93 -6.63
N PHE A 35 -15.40 -1.92 -6.38
CA PHE A 35 -14.81 -2.67 -5.28
C PHE A 35 -15.20 -2.14 -3.90
N LEU A 36 -15.32 -0.82 -3.71
CA LEU A 36 -15.81 -0.26 -2.44
C LEU A 36 -17.25 -0.69 -2.17
N LEU A 37 -18.10 -0.69 -3.19
CA LEU A 37 -19.47 -1.19 -3.09
C LEU A 37 -19.49 -2.68 -2.78
N ALA A 38 -18.66 -3.48 -3.47
CA ALA A 38 -18.56 -4.92 -3.22
C ALA A 38 -18.07 -5.21 -1.79
N ALA A 39 -17.07 -4.49 -1.29
CA ALA A 39 -16.60 -4.61 0.09
C ALA A 39 -17.70 -4.28 1.11
N THR A 40 -18.46 -3.20 0.86
CA THR A 40 -19.60 -2.83 1.70
C THR A 40 -20.69 -3.91 1.69
N LEU A 41 -21.05 -4.42 0.51
CA LEU A 41 -22.04 -5.47 0.36
C LEU A 41 -21.58 -6.78 1.00
N ALA A 42 -20.31 -7.14 0.87
CA ALA A 42 -19.72 -8.30 1.53
C ALA A 42 -19.78 -8.16 3.06
N GLY A 43 -19.51 -6.96 3.59
CA GLY A 43 -19.65 -6.69 5.01
C GLY A 43 -21.11 -6.75 5.49
N LEU A 44 -22.05 -6.20 4.73
CA LEU A 44 -23.48 -6.31 5.03
C LEU A 44 -23.96 -7.76 5.01
N TRP A 45 -23.51 -8.53 4.02
CA TRP A 45 -23.79 -9.96 3.92
C TRP A 45 -23.23 -10.73 5.11
N GLU A 46 -21.95 -10.55 5.42
CA GLU A 46 -21.30 -11.20 6.57
C GLU A 46 -21.98 -10.85 7.90
N GLY A 47 -22.42 -9.59 8.05
CA GLY A 47 -23.16 -9.17 9.22
C GLY A 47 -24.56 -9.77 9.33
N ALA A 48 -25.22 -10.03 8.19
CA ALA A 48 -26.56 -10.60 8.15
C ALA A 48 -26.56 -12.13 8.33
N THR A 49 -25.53 -12.84 7.88
CA THR A 49 -25.46 -14.32 7.94
C THR A 49 -24.94 -14.86 9.28
N ARG A 50 -24.22 -14.03 10.06
CA ARG A 50 -23.73 -14.42 11.40
C ARG A 50 -24.86 -14.29 12.43
N HIS A 51 -25.55 -15.39 12.69
CA HIS A 51 -26.69 -15.48 13.64
C HIS A 51 -26.32 -15.37 15.13
N GLN A 52 -25.03 -15.30 15.49
CA GLN A 52 -24.57 -15.11 16.86
C GLN A 52 -24.26 -13.62 17.13
N GLY A 53 -24.38 -13.19 18.38
CA GLY A 53 -24.10 -11.79 18.78
C GLY A 53 -22.75 -11.30 18.21
N GLY A 54 -22.75 -10.13 17.57
CA GLY A 54 -21.56 -9.56 16.93
C GLY A 54 -21.57 -9.51 15.38
N GLY A 55 -22.70 -9.85 14.73
CA GLY A 55 -22.84 -9.74 13.26
C GLY A 55 -22.41 -8.38 12.70
N LEU A 56 -22.90 -7.28 13.27
CA LEU A 56 -22.47 -5.91 12.87
C LEU A 56 -20.94 -5.73 12.93
N VAL A 57 -20.29 -6.22 13.99
CA VAL A 57 -18.84 -6.09 14.18
C VAL A 57 -18.09 -6.89 13.12
N ASN A 58 -18.52 -8.12 12.83
CA ASN A 58 -17.91 -8.94 11.79
C ASN A 58 -18.12 -8.33 10.40
N GLY A 59 -19.31 -7.81 10.12
CA GLY A 59 -19.60 -7.11 8.88
C GLY A 59 -18.74 -5.86 8.68
N LEU A 60 -18.55 -5.06 9.74
CA LEU A 60 -17.64 -3.91 9.70
C LEU A 60 -16.18 -4.34 9.51
N LYS A 61 -15.70 -5.40 10.19
CA LYS A 61 -14.37 -5.95 9.94
C LYS A 61 -14.19 -6.41 8.49
N ALA A 62 -15.21 -7.04 7.90
CA ALA A 62 -15.15 -7.55 6.53
C ALA A 62 -15.10 -6.40 5.51
N SER A 63 -15.92 -5.36 5.71
CA SER A 63 -15.82 -4.11 4.96
C SER A 63 -14.42 -3.50 5.09
N GLU A 64 -13.86 -3.49 6.30
CA GLU A 64 -12.56 -2.89 6.60
C GLU A 64 -11.40 -3.62 5.91
N VAL A 65 -11.44 -4.96 5.84
CA VAL A 65 -10.49 -5.74 5.03
C VAL A 65 -10.54 -5.29 3.58
N GLY A 66 -11.73 -5.19 2.99
CA GLY A 66 -11.91 -4.75 1.61
C GLY A 66 -11.45 -3.30 1.40
N PHE A 67 -11.82 -2.38 2.28
CA PHE A 67 -11.41 -0.98 2.21
C PHE A 67 -9.90 -0.81 2.34
N ALA A 68 -9.24 -1.55 3.25
CA ALA A 68 -7.79 -1.52 3.38
C ALA A 68 -7.09 -2.02 2.10
N MET A 69 -7.56 -3.12 1.51
CA MET A 69 -7.04 -3.62 0.22
C MET A 69 -7.19 -2.57 -0.88
N ILE A 70 -8.38 -1.97 -1.00
CA ILE A 70 -8.67 -0.94 -2.01
C ILE A 70 -7.80 0.29 -1.78
N LEU A 71 -7.60 0.71 -0.54
CA LEU A 71 -6.79 1.87 -0.20
C LEU A 71 -5.31 1.65 -0.58
N ILE A 72 -4.79 0.45 -0.32
CA ILE A 72 -3.43 0.04 -0.73
C ILE A 72 -3.29 0.11 -2.26
N LEU A 73 -4.26 -0.45 -3.01
CA LEU A 73 -4.26 -0.37 -4.47
C LEU A 73 -4.39 1.08 -4.96
N LEU A 74 -5.22 1.89 -4.30
CA LEU A 74 -5.39 3.28 -4.66
C LEU A 74 -4.10 4.09 -4.45
N GLY A 75 -3.31 3.78 -3.41
CA GLY A 75 -1.97 4.33 -3.25
C GLY A 75 -1.04 4.00 -4.44
N SER A 76 -1.10 2.78 -4.95
CA SER A 76 -0.33 2.38 -6.15
C SER A 76 -0.84 3.01 -7.44
N VAL A 77 -2.13 3.35 -7.54
CA VAL A 77 -2.69 4.13 -8.66
C VAL A 77 -2.22 5.59 -8.57
N VAL A 78 -2.22 6.16 -7.37
CA VAL A 78 -1.70 7.51 -7.11
C VAL A 78 -0.23 7.61 -7.54
N GLU A 79 0.59 6.61 -7.20
CA GLU A 79 1.99 6.57 -7.66
C GLU A 79 2.09 6.27 -9.16
N GLY A 80 1.41 5.24 -9.63
CA GLY A 80 1.51 4.72 -10.99
C GLY A 80 1.15 5.74 -12.07
N PHE A 81 0.18 6.60 -11.78
CA PHE A 81 -0.30 7.62 -12.73
C PHE A 81 0.17 9.04 -12.39
N GLY A 82 1.15 9.19 -11.49
CA GLY A 82 1.80 10.48 -11.23
C GLY A 82 0.98 11.47 -10.39
N TYR A 83 0.03 10.97 -9.57
CA TYR A 83 -0.81 11.79 -8.69
C TYR A 83 -0.24 11.94 -7.27
N GLY A 84 0.93 11.37 -6.94
CA GLY A 84 1.49 11.41 -5.58
C GLY A 84 1.76 12.80 -4.99
N LEU A 85 1.65 13.87 -5.79
CA LEU A 85 1.74 15.27 -5.38
C LEU A 85 0.68 16.14 -6.09
N SER A 86 -0.44 15.60 -6.57
CA SER A 86 -1.46 16.38 -7.29
C SER A 86 -2.19 17.40 -6.41
N LEU A 87 -2.25 17.15 -5.10
CA LEU A 87 -2.76 18.06 -4.09
C LEU A 87 -1.64 18.70 -3.25
N GLY A 88 -0.39 18.37 -3.58
CA GLY A 88 0.79 18.82 -2.89
C GLY A 88 0.97 18.22 -1.49
N THR A 89 1.90 18.81 -0.74
CA THR A 89 2.20 18.40 0.64
C THR A 89 1.22 18.99 1.67
N ARG A 90 0.13 19.65 1.24
CA ARG A 90 -0.85 20.23 2.17
C ARG A 90 -1.72 19.13 2.75
N TRP A 91 -1.67 19.00 4.07
CA TRP A 91 -2.54 18.11 4.82
C TRP A 91 -3.07 18.81 6.09
N PRO A 92 -4.38 18.74 6.37
CA PRO A 92 -5.42 18.19 5.51
C PRO A 92 -5.70 19.10 4.30
N TYR A 93 -5.96 18.51 3.13
CA TYR A 93 -6.50 19.25 1.98
C TYR A 93 -8.02 19.08 1.97
N THR A 94 -8.76 20.15 2.21
CA THR A 94 -10.23 20.09 2.34
C THR A 94 -10.96 20.83 1.22
N ARG A 95 -10.28 21.76 0.53
CA ARG A 95 -10.91 22.62 -0.48
C ARG A 95 -11.35 21.80 -1.71
N ASN A 96 -12.65 21.67 -1.95
CA ASN A 96 -13.22 20.96 -3.11
C ASN A 96 -12.80 19.48 -3.23
N ILE A 97 -12.32 18.82 -2.17
CA ILE A 97 -11.83 17.43 -2.25
C ILE A 97 -12.89 16.45 -2.78
N ALA A 98 -14.16 16.64 -2.39
CA ALA A 98 -15.27 15.84 -2.90
C ALA A 98 -15.49 16.07 -4.41
N VAL A 99 -15.36 17.30 -4.89
CA VAL A 99 -15.46 17.62 -6.32
C VAL A 99 -14.30 17.00 -7.09
N LEU A 100 -13.08 17.03 -6.54
CA LEU A 100 -11.91 16.40 -7.16
C LEU A 100 -12.05 14.88 -7.24
N MET A 101 -12.55 14.24 -6.18
CA MET A 101 -12.89 12.82 -6.18
C MET A 101 -13.93 12.50 -7.26
N LEU A 102 -15.03 13.26 -7.34
CA LEU A 102 -16.07 13.08 -8.36
C LEU A 102 -15.55 13.30 -9.79
N ARG A 103 -14.51 14.13 -9.94
CA ARG A 103 -13.79 14.34 -11.21
C ARG A 103 -12.72 13.27 -11.49
N GLY A 104 -12.60 12.27 -10.63
CA GLY A 104 -11.71 11.12 -10.81
C GLY A 104 -10.26 11.38 -10.41
N ASP A 105 -9.99 12.32 -9.50
CA ASP A 105 -8.65 12.51 -8.93
C ASP A 105 -8.29 11.35 -7.97
N PRO A 106 -7.28 10.52 -8.29
CA PRO A 106 -6.91 9.38 -7.46
C PRO A 106 -6.38 9.78 -6.08
N GLU A 107 -5.67 10.91 -5.97
CA GLU A 107 -5.14 11.35 -4.68
C GLU A 107 -6.26 11.82 -3.76
N ALA A 108 -7.21 12.61 -4.27
CA ALA A 108 -8.41 13.00 -3.53
C ALA A 108 -9.21 11.77 -3.08
N THR A 109 -9.37 10.80 -3.97
CA THR A 109 -10.07 9.54 -3.66
C THR A 109 -9.32 8.76 -2.56
N HIS A 110 -7.99 8.67 -2.65
CA HIS A 110 -7.15 7.98 -1.66
C HIS A 110 -7.33 8.58 -0.27
N ARG A 111 -7.27 9.91 -0.17
CA ARG A 111 -7.40 10.64 1.09
C ARG A 111 -8.80 10.47 1.72
N LEU A 112 -9.86 10.43 0.90
CA LEU A 112 -11.22 10.22 1.38
C LEU A 112 -11.49 8.78 1.81
N VAL A 113 -11.02 7.79 1.05
CA VAL A 113 -11.11 6.37 1.44
C VAL A 113 -10.29 6.09 2.71
N ALA A 114 -9.12 6.71 2.87
CA ALA A 114 -8.35 6.63 4.11
C ALA A 114 -9.12 7.17 5.33
N THR A 115 -9.90 8.24 5.12
CA THR A 115 -10.78 8.78 6.17
C THR A 115 -11.90 7.79 6.50
N LEU A 116 -12.51 7.14 5.50
CA LEU A 116 -13.53 6.11 5.70
C LEU A 116 -13.00 4.93 6.52
N VAL A 117 -11.82 4.41 6.18
CA VAL A 117 -11.10 3.38 6.95
C VAL A 117 -10.93 3.83 8.41
N GLY A 118 -10.45 5.06 8.64
CA GLY A 118 -10.33 5.60 10.00
C GLY A 118 -11.66 5.65 10.79
N LEU A 119 -12.75 6.03 10.14
CA LEU A 119 -14.08 6.10 10.78
C LEU A 119 -14.62 4.70 11.11
N VAL A 120 -14.44 3.72 10.23
CA VAL A 120 -14.86 2.34 10.47
C VAL A 120 -14.00 1.69 11.56
N ALA A 121 -12.68 1.89 11.55
CA ALA A 121 -11.79 1.44 12.62
C ALA A 121 -12.18 2.04 13.98
N LEU A 122 -12.52 3.34 14.02
CA LEU A 122 -13.02 3.99 15.22
C LEU A 122 -14.35 3.38 15.69
N ALA A 123 -15.31 3.19 14.79
CA ALA A 123 -16.58 2.54 15.10
C ALA A 123 -16.38 1.13 15.66
N LEU A 124 -15.48 0.34 15.07
CA LEU A 124 -15.11 -1.00 15.55
C LEU A 124 -14.53 -0.96 16.97
N ALA A 125 -13.65 0.00 17.27
CA ALA A 125 -13.06 0.16 18.60
C ALA A 125 -14.11 0.57 19.66
N ILE A 126 -15.13 1.34 19.27
CA ILE A 126 -16.24 1.73 20.15
C ILE A 126 -17.22 0.56 20.37
N LEU A 127 -17.61 -0.14 19.30
CA LEU A 127 -18.63 -1.19 19.34
C LEU A 127 -18.13 -2.49 19.99
N SER A 128 -16.84 -2.79 19.83
CA SER A 128 -16.24 -4.02 20.35
C SER A 128 -14.80 -3.75 20.75
N PRO A 129 -14.57 -3.03 21.87
CA PRO A 129 -13.23 -2.72 22.34
C PRO A 129 -12.48 -4.02 22.67
N GLY A 130 -11.36 -4.23 21.98
CA GLY A 130 -10.51 -5.40 22.16
C GLY A 130 -9.17 -5.21 21.46
N ILE A 131 -8.23 -6.14 21.66
CA ILE A 131 -6.86 -6.03 21.14
C ILE A 131 -6.86 -5.80 19.63
N THR A 132 -7.64 -6.57 18.85
CA THR A 132 -7.73 -6.42 17.40
C THR A 132 -8.24 -5.04 16.97
N THR A 133 -9.33 -4.54 17.57
CA THR A 133 -9.97 -3.27 17.15
C THR A 133 -9.16 -2.05 17.60
N ILE A 134 -8.55 -2.10 18.78
CA ILE A 134 -7.64 -1.06 19.29
C ILE A 134 -6.36 -1.04 18.46
N THR A 135 -5.74 -2.20 18.20
CA THR A 135 -4.56 -2.30 17.33
C THR A 135 -4.86 -1.78 15.94
N GLY A 136 -5.99 -2.16 15.35
CA GLY A 136 -6.41 -1.68 14.03
C GLY A 136 -6.51 -0.15 13.99
N LEU A 137 -7.20 0.46 14.96
CA LEU A 137 -7.29 1.92 15.06
C LEU A 137 -5.93 2.59 15.23
N LEU A 138 -5.07 2.08 16.11
CA LEU A 138 -3.72 2.62 16.30
C LEU A 138 -2.88 2.54 15.02
N LEU A 139 -2.92 1.39 14.33
CA LEU A 139 -2.22 1.22 13.06
C LEU A 139 -2.77 2.19 12.00
N VAL A 140 -4.08 2.41 11.90
CA VAL A 140 -4.66 3.40 10.97
C VAL A 140 -4.17 4.82 11.27
N VAL A 141 -4.18 5.23 12.55
CA VAL A 141 -3.71 6.56 12.96
C VAL A 141 -2.24 6.75 12.60
N ILE A 142 -1.38 5.78 12.94
CA ILE A 142 0.05 5.86 12.63
C ILE A 142 0.28 5.81 11.11
N THR A 143 -0.47 4.98 10.38
CA THR A 143 -0.42 4.91 8.90
C THR A 143 -0.74 6.27 8.28
N ALA A 144 -1.75 6.98 8.79
CA ALA A 144 -2.13 8.31 8.31
C ALA A 144 -1.03 9.36 8.59
N LEU A 145 -0.37 9.29 9.76
CA LEU A 145 0.76 10.17 10.07
C LEU A 145 1.93 9.94 9.10
N PHE A 146 2.27 8.69 8.83
CA PHE A 146 3.30 8.34 7.85
C PHE A 146 2.87 8.65 6.41
N GLY A 147 1.56 8.57 6.10
CA GLY A 147 0.97 8.97 4.83
C GLY A 147 1.14 10.46 4.55
N MET A 148 1.02 11.32 5.57
CA MET A 148 1.45 12.72 5.42
C MET A 148 2.94 12.82 5.12
N GLY A 149 3.75 12.04 5.83
CA GLY A 149 5.19 11.99 5.65
C GLY A 149 5.62 11.58 4.24
N THR A 150 4.90 10.66 3.59
CA THR A 150 5.23 10.20 2.22
C THR A 150 5.16 11.35 1.21
N LEU A 151 4.26 12.32 1.38
CA LEU A 151 4.22 13.53 0.55
C LEU A 151 5.54 14.32 0.64
N TYR A 152 6.12 14.43 1.84
CA TYR A 152 7.42 15.05 2.04
C TYR A 152 8.56 14.20 1.49
N VAL A 153 8.47 12.87 1.56
CA VAL A 153 9.45 11.98 0.92
C VAL A 153 9.46 12.19 -0.59
N LEU A 154 8.28 12.18 -1.22
CA LEU A 154 8.12 12.38 -2.66
C LEU A 154 8.61 13.76 -3.12
N ALA A 155 8.45 14.79 -2.27
CA ALA A 155 8.99 16.12 -2.48
C ALA A 155 10.50 16.25 -2.18
N GLY A 156 11.19 15.17 -1.79
CA GLY A 156 12.63 15.15 -1.48
C GLY A 156 12.99 15.78 -0.12
N ARG A 157 12.03 15.87 0.80
CA ARG A 157 12.15 16.57 2.10
C ARG A 157 12.15 15.63 3.32
N ALA A 158 11.93 14.34 3.13
CA ALA A 158 11.94 13.33 4.19
C ALA A 158 12.60 12.03 3.71
N PRO A 159 13.13 11.19 4.62
CA PRO A 159 13.82 9.96 4.23
C PRO A 159 12.87 8.88 3.73
N ALA A 160 13.33 8.07 2.77
CA ALA A 160 12.55 6.99 2.15
C ALA A 160 11.99 5.94 3.12
N PHE A 161 12.62 5.79 4.29
CA PHE A 161 12.14 4.97 5.39
C PHE A 161 10.67 5.26 5.74
N VAL A 162 10.26 6.54 5.73
CA VAL A 162 8.89 6.95 6.03
C VAL A 162 7.90 6.37 5.01
N HIS A 163 8.28 6.30 3.73
CA HIS A 163 7.45 5.71 2.68
C HIS A 163 7.35 4.19 2.86
N GLY A 164 8.46 3.51 3.15
CA GLY A 164 8.46 2.08 3.47
C GLY A 164 7.56 1.74 4.66
N THR A 165 7.68 2.51 5.74
CA THR A 165 6.88 2.31 6.96
C THR A 165 5.39 2.59 6.72
N HIS A 166 5.03 3.61 5.93
CA HIS A 166 3.63 3.84 5.55
C HIS A 166 3.02 2.60 4.86
N GLY A 167 3.73 2.04 3.88
CA GLY A 167 3.29 0.83 3.18
C GLY A 167 3.17 -0.37 4.12
N LEU A 168 4.18 -0.59 4.97
CA LEU A 168 4.18 -1.68 5.96
C LEU A 168 2.98 -1.59 6.92
N LEU A 169 2.70 -0.39 7.44
CA LEU A 169 1.58 -0.18 8.37
C LEU A 169 0.22 -0.36 7.67
N ALA A 170 0.09 0.05 6.41
CA ALA A 170 -1.13 -0.19 5.63
C ALA A 170 -1.43 -1.70 5.48
N TYR A 171 -0.41 -2.53 5.23
CA TYR A 171 -0.57 -3.99 5.28
C TYR A 171 -0.89 -4.48 6.69
N GLY A 172 -0.31 -3.89 7.72
CA GLY A 172 -0.64 -4.18 9.12
C GLY A 172 -2.13 -3.97 9.43
N VAL A 173 -2.73 -2.87 8.95
CA VAL A 173 -4.18 -2.62 9.08
C VAL A 173 -4.98 -3.72 8.39
N PHE A 174 -4.68 -4.00 7.12
CA PHE A 174 -5.33 -5.05 6.35
C PHE A 174 -5.25 -6.42 7.04
N LEU A 175 -4.04 -6.82 7.46
CA LEU A 175 -3.79 -8.10 8.12
C LEU A 175 -4.46 -8.17 9.49
N THR A 176 -4.54 -7.07 10.23
CA THR A 176 -5.18 -7.04 11.55
C THR A 176 -6.65 -7.44 11.48
N TYR A 177 -7.39 -6.86 10.53
CA TYR A 177 -8.81 -7.19 10.37
C TYR A 177 -9.02 -8.54 9.68
N LEU A 178 -8.16 -8.92 8.73
CA LEU A 178 -8.24 -10.22 8.06
C LEU A 178 -8.01 -11.37 9.06
N VAL A 179 -6.93 -11.32 9.84
CA VAL A 179 -6.64 -12.33 10.87
C VAL A 179 -7.77 -12.38 11.89
N GLY A 180 -8.27 -11.22 12.33
CA GLY A 180 -9.38 -11.15 13.28
C GLY A 180 -10.73 -11.71 12.77
N LEU A 181 -10.86 -11.95 11.46
CA LEU A 181 -12.01 -12.63 10.84
C LEU A 181 -11.75 -14.12 10.61
N VAL A 182 -10.57 -14.46 10.09
CA VAL A 182 -10.19 -15.82 9.70
C VAL A 182 -9.89 -16.69 10.93
N TYR A 183 -9.26 -16.11 11.95
CA TYR A 183 -8.85 -16.79 13.18
C TYR A 183 -9.44 -16.07 14.41
N PRO A 184 -10.75 -16.23 14.69
CA PRO A 184 -11.38 -15.60 15.85
C PRO A 184 -10.64 -15.92 17.15
N GLY A 185 -10.34 -14.89 17.95
CA GLY A 185 -9.62 -15.03 19.22
C GLY A 185 -8.09 -14.95 19.10
N VAL A 186 -7.54 -14.94 17.88
CA VAL A 186 -6.11 -14.70 17.64
C VAL A 186 -5.91 -13.25 17.24
N ASP A 187 -5.08 -12.52 17.98
CA ASP A 187 -4.70 -11.16 17.61
C ASP A 187 -3.58 -11.16 16.55
N PHE A 188 -3.44 -10.03 15.87
CA PHE A 188 -2.47 -9.86 14.78
C PHE A 188 -1.03 -10.13 15.22
N TRP A 189 -0.62 -9.67 16.40
CA TRP A 189 0.78 -9.77 16.84
C TRP A 189 1.14 -11.21 17.16
N THR A 190 0.23 -11.94 17.81
CA THR A 190 0.38 -13.38 18.05
C THR A 190 0.47 -14.14 16.72
N TYR A 191 -0.41 -13.85 15.76
CA TYR A 191 -0.38 -14.48 14.45
C TYR A 191 0.91 -14.17 13.68
N PHE A 192 1.32 -12.90 13.65
CA PHE A 192 2.51 -12.44 12.97
C PHE A 192 3.78 -13.08 13.53
N GLY A 193 3.91 -13.16 14.86
CA GLY A 193 5.05 -13.80 15.51
C GLY A 193 5.21 -15.29 15.16
N ALA A 194 4.11 -15.98 14.85
CA ALA A 194 4.14 -17.40 14.46
C ALA A 194 4.35 -17.61 12.94
N MET A 195 4.00 -16.64 12.09
CA MET A 195 3.95 -16.81 10.64
C MET A 195 5.21 -16.30 9.94
N GLY A 196 6.23 -17.16 9.87
CA GLY A 196 7.50 -16.90 9.17
C GLY A 196 7.37 -16.30 7.77
N ALA A 197 6.40 -16.79 6.97
CA ALA A 197 6.15 -16.30 5.61
C ALA A 197 5.79 -14.80 5.56
N LEU A 198 5.03 -14.30 6.55
CA LEU A 198 4.66 -12.88 6.59
C LEU A 198 5.85 -11.98 6.91
N HIS A 199 6.83 -12.43 7.69
CA HIS A 199 8.03 -11.63 7.97
C HIS A 199 8.79 -11.30 6.67
N ALA A 200 9.04 -12.30 5.82
CA ALA A 200 9.73 -12.10 4.56
C ALA A 200 8.90 -11.23 3.59
N LEU A 201 7.58 -11.44 3.54
CA LEU A 201 6.69 -10.67 2.69
C LEU A 201 6.63 -9.19 3.11
N LEU A 202 6.47 -8.93 4.41
CA LEU A 202 6.39 -7.57 4.94
C LEU A 202 7.73 -6.83 4.88
N LEU A 203 8.86 -7.54 4.98
CA LEU A 203 10.18 -6.96 4.68
C LEU A 203 10.26 -6.51 3.22
N ALA A 204 9.80 -7.34 2.28
CA ALA A 204 9.75 -6.99 0.87
C ALA A 204 8.83 -5.77 0.62
N VAL A 205 7.64 -5.72 1.26
CA VAL A 205 6.73 -4.56 1.21
C VAL A 205 7.42 -3.28 1.69
N PHE A 206 8.06 -3.34 2.85
CA PHE A 206 8.76 -2.20 3.44
C PHE A 206 9.87 -1.67 2.50
N LEU A 207 10.71 -2.55 1.97
CA LEU A 207 11.78 -2.17 1.05
C LEU A 207 11.26 -1.73 -0.33
N GLY A 208 10.11 -2.23 -0.75
CA GLY A 208 9.41 -1.76 -1.96
C GLY A 208 8.97 -0.31 -1.80
N GLY A 209 8.32 0.02 -0.69
CA GLY A 209 7.96 1.41 -0.36
C GLY A 209 9.18 2.32 -0.19
N MET A 210 10.27 1.82 0.40
CA MET A 210 11.54 2.56 0.42
C MET A 210 12.11 2.79 -0.98
N THR A 211 11.98 1.83 -1.89
CA THR A 211 12.45 1.98 -3.28
C THR A 211 11.70 3.11 -3.98
N THR A 212 10.37 3.16 -3.85
CA THR A 212 9.55 4.29 -4.31
C THR A 212 10.00 5.60 -3.68
N GLY A 213 10.10 5.64 -2.35
CA GLY A 213 10.46 6.86 -1.62
C GLY A 213 11.85 7.38 -1.97
N GLN A 214 12.83 6.48 -2.11
CA GLN A 214 14.23 6.83 -2.39
C GLN A 214 14.43 7.27 -3.83
N ARG A 215 13.63 6.74 -4.77
CA ARG A 215 13.53 7.25 -6.14
C ARG A 215 13.05 8.71 -6.13
N GLY A 216 12.01 9.00 -5.36
CA GLY A 216 11.38 10.32 -5.34
C GLY A 216 10.46 10.54 -6.54
N PHE A 217 9.67 11.62 -6.50
CA PHE A 217 8.63 11.85 -7.50
C PHE A 217 9.23 12.17 -8.89
N GLY A 218 8.81 11.41 -9.91
CA GLY A 218 9.14 11.69 -11.31
C GLY A 218 10.61 11.47 -11.69
N GLN A 219 11.39 10.81 -10.83
CA GLN A 219 12.80 10.52 -11.07
C GLN A 219 13.02 9.07 -11.52
N THR A 220 14.08 8.85 -12.27
CA THR A 220 14.54 7.51 -12.65
C THR A 220 15.45 6.93 -11.55
N ILE A 221 15.53 5.61 -11.48
CA ILE A 221 16.53 4.92 -10.66
C ILE A 221 17.86 4.85 -11.43
N GLY A 222 17.77 4.68 -12.74
CA GLY A 222 18.87 4.47 -13.67
C GLY A 222 19.34 3.01 -13.68
N PRO A 223 19.73 2.45 -14.84
CA PRO A 223 20.29 1.10 -14.92
C PRO A 223 21.59 1.02 -14.11
N PHE A 224 21.88 -0.15 -13.55
CA PHE A 224 23.12 -0.39 -12.82
C PHE A 224 23.49 -1.87 -12.82
N VAL A 225 24.80 -2.12 -12.81
CA VAL A 225 25.38 -3.44 -12.48
C VAL A 225 25.82 -3.45 -11.02
N GLN A 226 26.47 -2.37 -10.56
CA GLN A 226 26.80 -2.14 -9.16
C GLN A 226 26.08 -0.87 -8.68
N PRO A 227 25.40 -0.88 -7.53
CA PRO A 227 24.72 0.29 -7.01
C PRO A 227 25.69 1.45 -6.71
N GLN A 228 25.42 2.62 -7.29
CA GLN A 228 26.18 3.86 -7.08
C GLN A 228 25.35 4.95 -6.40
N LYS A 229 24.02 4.84 -6.46
CA LYS A 229 23.06 5.80 -5.88
C LYS A 229 22.27 5.15 -4.76
N ALA A 230 21.80 5.95 -3.81
CA ALA A 230 20.94 5.45 -2.74
C ALA A 230 19.68 4.72 -3.27
N SER A 231 19.06 5.21 -4.35
CA SER A 231 17.93 4.54 -5.01
C SER A 231 18.28 3.16 -5.58
N GLN A 232 19.51 2.97 -6.05
CA GLN A 232 19.98 1.69 -6.56
C GLN A 232 20.30 0.72 -5.41
N TRP A 233 20.86 1.23 -4.30
CA TRP A 233 21.05 0.44 -3.08
C TRP A 233 19.73 -0.03 -2.48
N THR A 234 18.69 0.81 -2.46
CA THR A 234 17.35 0.40 -2.01
C THR A 234 16.74 -0.64 -2.93
N VAL A 235 16.93 -0.54 -4.26
CA VAL A 235 16.52 -1.61 -5.20
C VAL A 235 17.26 -2.91 -4.90
N ALA A 236 18.58 -2.88 -4.73
CA ALA A 236 19.36 -4.07 -4.44
C ALA A 236 18.87 -4.75 -3.14
N ALA A 237 18.61 -3.98 -2.09
CA ALA A 237 18.03 -4.50 -0.85
C ALA A 237 16.63 -5.09 -1.07
N HIS A 238 15.77 -4.40 -1.82
CA HIS A 238 14.41 -4.87 -2.11
C HIS A 238 14.42 -6.17 -2.92
N VAL A 239 15.27 -6.28 -3.94
CA VAL A 239 15.47 -7.51 -4.71
C VAL A 239 15.97 -8.64 -3.80
N GLY A 240 16.92 -8.35 -2.91
CA GLY A 240 17.38 -9.31 -1.91
C GLY A 240 16.24 -9.82 -1.02
N ALA A 241 15.36 -8.95 -0.55
CA ALA A 241 14.18 -9.34 0.22
C ALA A 241 13.14 -10.12 -0.60
N ALA A 242 12.96 -9.79 -1.89
CA ALA A 242 12.11 -10.56 -2.78
C ALA A 242 12.65 -11.99 -3.01
N LEU A 243 13.96 -12.14 -3.18
CA LEU A 243 14.60 -13.46 -3.27
C LEU A 243 14.49 -14.25 -1.96
N LEU A 244 14.64 -13.57 -0.81
CA LEU A 244 14.40 -14.17 0.50
C LEU A 244 12.94 -14.65 0.65
N LEU A 245 11.97 -13.86 0.18
CA LEU A 245 10.56 -14.24 0.16
C LEU A 245 10.34 -15.50 -0.70
N VAL A 246 10.90 -15.53 -1.91
CA VAL A 246 10.81 -16.72 -2.79
C VAL A 246 11.44 -17.94 -2.12
N ALA A 247 12.62 -17.81 -1.50
CA ALA A 247 13.27 -18.91 -0.79
C ALA A 247 12.43 -19.39 0.41
N THR A 248 11.87 -18.46 1.18
CA THR A 248 11.02 -18.76 2.35
C THR A 248 9.76 -19.50 1.93
N LEU A 249 9.07 -19.01 0.91
CA LEU A 249 7.85 -19.65 0.39
C LEU A 249 8.14 -20.94 -0.38
N GLY A 250 9.32 -21.07 -1.00
CA GLY A 250 9.76 -22.33 -1.60
C GLY A 250 10.00 -23.41 -0.56
N TRP A 251 10.60 -23.05 0.59
CA TRP A 251 10.72 -23.96 1.72
C TRP A 251 9.36 -24.35 2.31
N LEU A 252 8.43 -23.40 2.37
CA LEU A 252 7.07 -23.59 2.89
C LEU A 252 6.04 -23.95 1.80
N MET A 253 6.49 -24.35 0.60
CA MET A 253 5.62 -24.57 -0.56
C MET A 253 4.49 -25.57 -0.28
N PRO A 254 4.68 -26.68 0.46
CA PRO A 254 3.57 -27.58 0.78
C PRO A 254 2.41 -26.90 1.52
N ALA A 255 2.70 -25.87 2.32
CA ALA A 255 1.69 -25.11 3.05
C ALA A 255 1.13 -23.91 2.28
N TYR A 256 1.93 -23.30 1.38
CA TYR A 256 1.56 -22.07 0.67
C TYR A 256 1.92 -22.10 -0.82
N PRO A 257 1.42 -23.07 -1.60
CA PRO A 257 1.86 -23.25 -3.00
C PRO A 257 1.44 -22.05 -3.87
N ILE A 258 0.23 -21.51 -3.70
CA ILE A 258 -0.23 -20.35 -4.46
C ILE A 258 0.60 -19.11 -4.13
N ALA A 259 0.91 -18.87 -2.85
CA ALA A 259 1.76 -17.75 -2.46
C ALA A 259 3.17 -17.87 -3.07
N PHE A 260 3.73 -19.10 -3.12
CA PHE A 260 5.01 -19.36 -3.76
C PHE A 260 5.00 -19.01 -5.26
N TYR A 261 4.02 -19.52 -6.02
CA TYR A 261 3.93 -19.23 -7.45
C TYR A 261 3.71 -17.74 -7.73
N LEU A 262 2.89 -17.06 -6.92
CA LEU A 262 2.73 -15.62 -6.98
C LEU A 262 4.05 -14.90 -6.69
N ALA A 263 4.84 -15.33 -5.71
CA ALA A 263 6.13 -14.72 -5.38
C ALA A 263 7.15 -14.87 -6.52
N VAL A 264 7.19 -16.02 -7.19
CA VAL A 264 8.03 -16.23 -8.37
C VAL A 264 7.61 -15.29 -9.52
N GLY A 265 6.31 -15.23 -9.83
CA GLY A 265 5.78 -14.32 -10.84
C GLY A 265 6.04 -12.85 -10.49
N GLN A 266 5.96 -12.50 -9.21
CA GLN A 266 6.17 -11.14 -8.72
C GLN A 266 7.58 -10.62 -9.03
N VAL A 267 8.61 -11.47 -9.00
CA VAL A 267 9.97 -11.06 -9.37
C VAL A 267 10.03 -10.59 -10.82
N ALA A 268 9.34 -11.27 -11.74
CA ALA A 268 9.26 -10.86 -13.14
C ALA A 268 8.49 -9.53 -13.30
N VAL A 269 7.38 -9.37 -12.57
CA VAL A 269 6.62 -8.10 -12.55
C VAL A 269 7.45 -6.95 -11.98
N GLY A 270 8.22 -7.20 -10.91
CA GLY A 270 9.13 -6.22 -10.32
C GLY A 270 10.23 -5.79 -11.30
N PHE A 271 10.73 -6.72 -12.12
CA PHE A 271 11.67 -6.40 -13.20
C PHE A 271 11.05 -5.51 -14.28
N LEU A 272 9.82 -5.81 -14.71
CA LEU A 272 9.06 -4.97 -15.65
C LEU A 272 8.78 -3.58 -15.06
N LEU A 273 8.42 -3.52 -13.77
CA LEU A 273 8.21 -2.27 -13.07
C LEU A 273 9.50 -1.44 -13.00
N PHE A 274 10.65 -2.06 -12.74
CA PHE A 274 11.95 -1.38 -12.79
C PHE A 274 12.20 -0.74 -14.17
N HIS A 275 11.80 -1.40 -15.25
CA HIS A 275 11.91 -0.82 -16.60
C HIS A 275 10.93 0.34 -16.77
N ALA A 276 9.67 0.17 -16.36
CA ALA A 276 8.64 1.20 -16.46
C ALA A 276 9.02 2.50 -15.72
N VAL A 277 9.54 2.41 -14.48
CA VAL A 277 9.96 3.60 -13.71
C VAL A 277 11.18 4.30 -14.28
N ASN A 278 11.96 3.64 -15.14
CA ASN A 278 13.09 4.25 -15.84
C ASN A 278 12.70 4.83 -17.20
N LEU A 279 11.71 4.23 -17.88
CA LEU A 279 11.18 4.71 -19.16
C LEU A 279 10.23 5.90 -18.97
N LYS A 280 9.30 5.78 -18.02
CA LYS A 280 8.25 6.77 -17.70
C LYS A 280 8.26 7.06 -16.19
N PRO A 281 9.23 7.83 -15.69
CA PRO A 281 9.42 8.00 -14.25
C PRO A 281 8.29 8.74 -13.54
N LYS A 282 7.52 9.58 -14.25
CA LYS A 282 6.38 10.33 -13.72
C LYS A 282 5.09 9.50 -13.67
N ASP A 283 4.93 8.60 -14.62
CA ASP A 283 3.72 7.81 -14.87
C ASP A 283 4.07 6.36 -15.27
N PRO A 284 4.69 5.56 -14.38
CA PRO A 284 5.09 4.19 -14.71
C PRO A 284 3.89 3.27 -15.05
N GLY A 285 2.67 3.72 -14.78
CA GLY A 285 1.42 3.14 -15.26
C GLY A 285 0.88 2.03 -14.38
N VAL A 286 -0.03 1.24 -14.97
CA VAL A 286 -0.80 0.19 -14.28
C VAL A 286 0.07 -0.90 -13.66
N ILE A 287 1.31 -1.08 -14.13
CA ILE A 287 2.24 -2.10 -13.61
C ILE A 287 2.55 -1.89 -12.12
N VAL A 288 2.51 -0.65 -11.61
CA VAL A 288 2.63 -0.39 -10.17
C VAL A 288 1.48 -1.01 -9.40
N ALA A 289 0.24 -0.81 -9.88
CA ALA A 289 -0.94 -1.38 -9.26
C ALA A 289 -1.03 -2.90 -9.40
N PHE A 290 -0.53 -3.44 -10.50
CA PHE A 290 -0.43 -4.89 -10.69
C PHE A 290 0.61 -5.53 -9.76
N HIS A 291 1.78 -4.91 -9.63
CA HIS A 291 2.79 -5.34 -8.66
C HIS A 291 2.20 -5.30 -7.23
N GLN A 292 1.43 -4.26 -6.89
CA GLN A 292 0.79 -4.16 -5.58
C GLN A 292 -0.31 -5.20 -5.35
N SER A 293 -1.13 -5.50 -6.37
CA SER A 293 -2.22 -6.46 -6.26
C SER A 293 -1.71 -7.89 -6.04
N MET A 294 -0.60 -8.26 -6.69
CA MET A 294 0.05 -9.55 -6.47
C MET A 294 0.52 -9.72 -5.01
N VAL A 295 1.00 -8.66 -4.36
CA VAL A 295 1.39 -8.73 -2.93
C VAL A 295 0.18 -8.89 -2.01
N LEU A 296 -0.94 -8.23 -2.31
CA LEU A 296 -2.20 -8.47 -1.61
C LEU A 296 -2.68 -9.92 -1.78
N LEU A 297 -2.60 -10.46 -2.99
CA LEU A 297 -2.93 -11.86 -3.27
C LEU A 297 -2.01 -12.83 -2.53
N MET A 298 -0.71 -12.54 -2.45
CA MET A 298 0.22 -13.35 -1.65
C MET A 298 -0.14 -13.30 -0.16
N SER A 299 -0.50 -12.13 0.35
CA SER A 299 -0.90 -11.97 1.75
C SER A 299 -2.19 -12.75 2.05
N LEU A 300 -3.17 -12.70 1.15
CA LEU A 300 -4.38 -13.54 1.23
C LEU A 300 -4.04 -15.02 1.15
N ALA A 301 -3.21 -15.44 0.19
CA ALA A 301 -2.83 -16.83 0.02
C ALA A 301 -2.10 -17.40 1.25
N ILE A 302 -1.29 -16.58 1.93
CA ILE A 302 -0.63 -16.97 3.19
C ILE A 302 -1.66 -17.09 4.31
N VAL A 303 -2.52 -16.07 4.51
CA VAL A 303 -3.45 -16.05 5.65
C VAL A 303 -4.60 -17.05 5.49
N LEU A 304 -5.10 -17.21 4.27
CA LEU A 304 -6.20 -18.13 3.93
C LEU A 304 -5.73 -19.51 3.51
N GLN A 305 -4.41 -19.75 3.43
CA GLN A 305 -3.79 -21.03 3.07
C GLN A 305 -4.32 -21.58 1.73
N TRP A 306 -4.21 -20.78 0.67
CA TRP A 306 -4.65 -21.20 -0.67
C TRP A 306 -3.72 -22.27 -1.25
N HIS A 307 -4.33 -23.35 -1.76
CA HIS A 307 -3.65 -24.50 -2.36
C HIS A 307 -3.85 -24.59 -3.87
#